data_AF-A0A373VPX5-F1
#
_entry.id   AF-A0A373VPX5-F1
#
_cell.length_a   1.000
_cell.length_b   1.000
_cell.length_c   1.000
_cell.angle_alpha   90.00
_cell.angle_beta   90.00
_cell.angle_gamma   90.00
#
_symmetry.space_group_name_H-M   'P 1'
#
loop_
_entity.id
_entity.type
_entity.pdbx_description
1 polymer ?
#
loop_
_entity_poly.entity_id
_entity_poly.type
_entity_poly.pdbx_seq_one_letter_code
_entity_poly.pdbx_strand_id
1 'polypeptide(L)'
;MKFGKYIKDNKIVVIIWIMFFVITFSIFSVFRIKFEAIVMYAALWLFAFIFSILWDFFRKKNYYDELINNTDGLDKKYFVSETMKEPSFYEGQIHYQILQDINKSMIENVKIYENSVNDFKDYVEMWVHEVKLPILSLRLMCHNEMIKWIKNM
;
A
#
# COMPACT_ATOMS: atom_id res chain seq x y z
N MET A 1 -2.71 -2.65 15.89
CA MET A 1 -1.57 -2.22 16.76
C MET A 1 -1.85 -2.51 18.24
N LYS A 2 -0.86 -2.97 19.04
CA LYS A 2 -0.99 -3.20 20.51
C LYS A 2 -0.56 -1.94 21.29
N PHE A 3 -1.36 -1.54 22.28
CA PHE A 3 -1.12 -0.33 23.10
C PHE A 3 0.27 -0.31 23.79
N GLY A 4 0.73 -1.45 24.30
CA GLY A 4 2.04 -1.54 24.96
C GLY A 4 3.24 -1.28 24.02
N LYS A 5 3.14 -1.62 22.72
CA LYS A 5 4.18 -1.30 21.73
C LYS A 5 4.16 0.19 21.39
N TYR A 6 2.97 0.77 21.25
CA TYR A 6 2.82 2.20 20.99
C TYR A 6 3.45 3.07 22.09
N ILE A 7 3.21 2.77 23.36
CA ILE A 7 3.85 3.51 24.46
C ILE A 7 5.37 3.32 24.45
N LYS A 8 5.86 2.14 24.05
CA LYS A 8 7.30 1.88 23.97
C LYS A 8 7.99 2.75 22.91
N ASP A 9 7.32 3.00 21.79
CA ASP A 9 7.85 3.84 20.72
C ASP A 9 7.72 5.33 21.04
N ASN A 10 6.62 5.74 21.67
CA ASN A 10 6.37 7.15 22.04
C ASN A 10 6.88 7.56 23.44
N LYS A 11 7.88 6.85 23.99
CA LYS A 11 8.43 7.14 25.32
C LYS A 11 8.96 8.57 25.45
N ILE A 12 9.55 9.10 24.39
CA ILE A 12 10.11 10.46 24.39
C ILE A 12 9.00 11.49 24.65
N VAL A 13 7.85 11.34 23.98
CA VAL A 13 6.68 12.21 24.19
C VAL A 13 6.19 12.12 25.64
N VAL A 14 6.10 10.91 26.19
CA VAL A 14 5.72 10.69 27.60
C VAL A 14 6.70 11.36 28.56
N ILE A 15 8.01 11.22 28.33
CA ILE A 15 9.07 11.85 29.15
C ILE A 15 8.95 13.38 29.10
N ILE A 16 8.71 13.97 27.92
CA ILE A 16 8.53 15.42 27.77
C ILE A 16 7.34 15.91 28.59
N TRP A 17 6.21 15.20 28.54
CA TRP A 17 5.04 15.53 29.35
C TRP A 17 5.36 15.48 30.85
N ILE A 18 6.02 14.42 31.32
CA ILE A 18 6.41 14.29 32.73
C ILE A 18 7.36 15.42 33.15
N MET A 19 8.36 15.75 32.32
CA MET A 19 9.28 16.86 32.59
C MET A 19 8.53 18.19 32.69
N PHE A 20 7.56 18.44 31.79
CA PHE A 20 6.72 19.63 31.84
C PHE A 20 5.88 19.71 33.13
N PHE A 21 5.34 18.58 33.59
CA PHE A 21 4.63 18.51 34.87
C PHE A 21 5.54 18.81 36.07
N VAL A 22 6.77 18.29 36.08
CA VAL A 22 7.74 18.54 37.17
C VAL A 22 8.16 20.01 37.23
N ILE A 23 8.40 20.64 36.07
CA ILE A 23 8.77 22.06 35.99
C ILE A 23 7.63 22.94 36.51
N THR A 24 6.39 22.70 36.04
CA THR A 24 5.21 23.46 36.46
C THR A 24 4.92 23.30 37.96
N PHE A 25 5.07 22.08 38.48
CA PHE A 25 4.95 21.83 39.92
C PHE A 25 6.04 22.54 40.74
N SER A 26 7.28 22.57 40.25
CA SER A 26 8.39 23.29 40.89
C SER A 26 8.09 24.80 40.97
N ILE A 27 7.55 25.38 39.91
CA ILE A 27 7.10 26.78 39.88
C ILE A 27 6.02 27.02 40.93
N PHE A 28 4.99 26.17 40.99
CA PHE A 28 3.90 26.30 41.97
C PHE A 28 4.40 26.26 43.43
N SER A 29 5.43 25.46 43.70
CA SER A 29 6.08 25.40 45.01
C SER A 29 6.79 26.72 45.36
N VAL A 30 7.45 27.38 44.40
CA VAL A 30 8.12 28.68 44.61
C VAL A 30 7.10 29.77 44.91
N PHE A 31 5.99 29.81 44.18
CA PHE A 31 4.93 30.81 44.36
C PHE A 31 3.98 30.53 45.52
N ARG A 32 4.18 29.42 46.27
CA ARG A 32 3.33 29.00 47.40
C ARG A 32 1.84 29.02 47.05
N ILE A 33 1.50 28.49 45.87
CA ILE A 33 0.13 28.43 45.39
C ILE A 33 -0.72 27.54 46.33
N LYS A 34 -1.99 27.90 46.52
CA LYS A 34 -2.94 27.13 47.33
C LYS A 34 -3.07 25.70 46.80
N PHE A 35 -3.12 24.73 47.71
CA PHE A 35 -3.23 23.31 47.39
C PHE A 35 -4.41 22.98 46.45
N GLU A 36 -5.56 23.62 46.65
CA GLU A 36 -6.76 23.47 45.80
C GLU A 36 -6.47 23.75 44.32
N ALA A 37 -5.70 24.81 44.02
CA ALA A 37 -5.34 25.17 42.65
C ALA A 37 -4.36 24.17 42.03
N ILE A 38 -3.46 23.59 42.83
CA ILE A 38 -2.52 22.55 42.38
C ILE A 38 -3.29 21.28 41.99
N VAL A 39 -4.27 20.87 42.80
CA VAL A 39 -5.11 19.69 42.52
C VAL A 39 -5.93 19.90 41.25
N MET A 40 -6.54 21.07 41.08
CA MET A 40 -7.30 21.41 39.87
C MET A 40 -6.41 21.38 38.62
N TYR A 41 -5.20 21.96 38.69
CA TYR A 41 -4.24 21.92 37.60
C TYR A 41 -3.82 20.49 37.26
N ALA A 42 -3.49 19.68 38.27
CA ALA A 42 -3.07 18.30 38.05
C ALA A 42 -4.16 17.46 37.37
N ALA A 43 -5.43 17.67 37.74
CA ALA A 43 -6.57 17.01 37.10
C ALA A 43 -6.70 17.42 35.61
N LEU A 44 -6.61 18.72 35.30
CA LEU A 44 -6.66 19.21 33.91
C LEU A 44 -5.46 18.71 33.09
N TRP A 45 -4.27 18.71 33.69
CA TRP A 45 -3.05 18.22 33.05
C TRP A 45 -3.16 16.73 32.72
N LEU A 46 -3.63 15.91 33.68
CA LEU A 46 -3.86 14.48 33.47
C LEU A 46 -4.88 14.24 32.37
N PHE A 47 -5.97 15.00 32.36
CA PHE A 47 -6.99 14.89 31.32
C PHE A 47 -6.42 15.21 29.92
N ALA A 48 -5.67 16.31 29.79
CA ALA A 48 -5.03 16.69 28.53
C ALA A 48 -3.99 15.66 28.06
N PHE A 49 -3.19 15.13 28.99
CA PHE A 49 -2.20 14.09 28.72
C PHE A 49 -2.85 12.81 28.19
N ILE A 50 -3.88 12.30 28.89
CA ILE A 50 -4.60 11.09 28.48
C ILE A 50 -5.27 11.32 27.13
N PHE A 51 -5.94 12.46 26.94
CA PHE A 51 -6.62 12.78 25.70
C PHE A 51 -5.65 12.85 24.51
N SER A 52 -4.49 13.49 24.69
CA SER A 52 -3.44 13.58 23.66
C SER A 52 -2.95 12.21 23.21
N ILE A 53 -2.67 11.31 24.16
CA ILE A 53 -2.20 9.95 23.88
C ILE A 53 -3.29 9.12 23.19
N LEU A 54 -4.54 9.20 23.70
CA LEU A 54 -5.65 8.44 23.11
C LEU A 54 -5.93 8.90 21.69
N TRP A 55 -5.97 10.21 21.43
CA TRP A 55 -6.22 10.76 20.11
C TRP A 55 -5.17 10.27 19.09
N ASP A 56 -3.89 10.37 19.42
CA ASP A 56 -2.83 9.90 18.52
C ASP A 56 -2.84 8.38 18.35
N PHE A 57 -3.09 7.63 19.43
CA PHE A 57 -3.21 6.17 19.38
C PHE A 57 -4.35 5.71 18.48
N PHE A 58 -5.56 6.27 18.62
CA PHE A 58 -6.71 5.89 17.80
C PHE A 58 -6.48 6.23 16.33
N ARG A 59 -5.92 7.41 16.03
CA ARG A 59 -5.59 7.81 14.66
C ARG A 59 -4.61 6.84 14.00
N LYS A 60 -3.50 6.50 14.67
CA LYS A 60 -2.50 5.55 14.12
C LYS A 60 -3.07 4.13 14.06
N LYS A 61 -3.77 3.69 15.11
CA LYS A 61 -4.37 2.35 15.18
C LYS A 61 -5.36 2.12 14.04
N ASN A 62 -6.26 3.05 13.78
CA ASN A 62 -7.24 2.92 12.71
C ASN A 62 -6.55 2.75 11.36
N TYR A 63 -5.56 3.60 11.04
CA TYR A 63 -4.82 3.51 9.79
C TYR A 63 -4.08 2.17 9.63
N TYR A 64 -3.31 1.74 10.62
CA TYR A 64 -2.53 0.49 10.51
C TYR A 64 -3.39 -0.76 10.57
N ASP A 65 -4.49 -0.76 11.32
CA ASP A 65 -5.41 -1.89 11.33
C ASP A 65 -6.18 -1.98 10.00
N GLU A 66 -6.59 -0.85 9.41
CA GLU A 66 -7.17 -0.81 8.06
C GLU A 66 -6.17 -1.33 7.00
N LEU A 67 -4.90 -0.91 7.08
CA LEU A 67 -3.84 -1.39 6.17
C LEU A 67 -3.71 -2.91 6.22
N ILE A 68 -3.61 -3.49 7.42
CA ILE A 68 -3.44 -4.93 7.62
C ILE A 68 -4.67 -5.68 7.11
N ASN A 69 -5.86 -5.27 7.54
CA ASN A 69 -7.11 -5.95 7.19
C ASN A 69 -7.38 -5.91 5.68
N ASN A 70 -7.16 -4.77 5.05
CA ASN A 70 -7.36 -4.63 3.60
C ASN A 70 -6.32 -5.45 2.83
N THR A 71 -5.07 -5.50 3.29
CA THR A 71 -4.02 -6.31 2.64
C THR A 71 -4.34 -7.80 2.67
N ASP A 72 -4.84 -8.30 3.81
CA ASP A 72 -5.12 -9.73 4.00
C ASP A 72 -6.31 -10.21 3.15
N GLY A 73 -7.26 -9.32 2.82
CA GLY A 73 -8.41 -9.61 1.96
C GLY A 73 -8.14 -9.51 0.46
N LEU A 74 -6.98 -9.01 0.04
CA LEU A 74 -6.66 -8.79 -1.36
C LEU A 74 -5.84 -9.94 -1.96
N ASP A 75 -6.32 -10.48 -3.08
CA ASP A 75 -5.56 -11.42 -3.91
C ASP A 75 -4.24 -10.78 -4.41
N LYS A 76 -4.36 -9.57 -4.96
CA LYS A 76 -3.23 -8.76 -5.44
C LYS A 76 -2.92 -7.66 -4.43
N LYS A 77 -2.03 -7.96 -3.48
CA LYS A 77 -1.68 -7.07 -2.35
C LYS A 77 -1.19 -5.68 -2.73
N TYR A 78 -0.63 -5.51 -3.92
CA TYR A 78 -0.11 -4.21 -4.37
C TYR A 78 -1.23 -3.15 -4.50
N PHE A 79 -2.49 -3.54 -4.73
CA PHE A 79 -3.63 -2.61 -4.76
C PHE A 79 -4.06 -2.06 -3.40
N VAL A 80 -3.44 -2.47 -2.30
CA VAL A 80 -3.87 -2.04 -0.96
C VAL A 80 -3.94 -0.51 -0.82
N SER A 81 -3.02 0.23 -1.46
CA SER A 81 -3.01 1.70 -1.40
C SER A 81 -4.29 2.32 -1.96
N GLU A 82 -4.97 1.67 -2.90
CA GLU A 82 -6.22 2.16 -3.52
C GLU A 82 -7.44 1.91 -2.63
N THR A 83 -7.34 0.98 -1.68
CA THR A 83 -8.41 0.65 -0.73
C THR A 83 -8.39 1.53 0.52
N MET A 84 -7.34 2.32 0.69
CA MET A 84 -7.09 3.11 1.89
C MET A 84 -7.34 4.58 1.64
N LYS A 85 -7.73 5.29 2.70
CA LYS A 85 -7.76 6.75 2.71
C LYS A 85 -6.41 7.30 3.14
N GLU A 86 -6.07 8.48 2.62
CA GLU A 86 -4.88 9.20 3.04
C GLU A 86 -4.95 9.50 4.56
N PRO A 87 -3.92 9.13 5.34
CA PRO A 87 -3.92 9.39 6.78
C PRO A 87 -3.69 10.87 7.10
N SER A 88 -4.23 11.31 8.24
CA SER A 88 -4.11 12.70 8.71
C SER A 88 -2.83 13.01 9.50
N PHE A 89 -1.85 12.10 9.51
CA PHE A 89 -0.57 12.30 10.18
C PHE A 89 0.58 12.17 9.18
N TYR A 90 1.58 13.04 9.33
CA TYR A 90 2.63 13.23 8.33
C TYR A 90 3.44 11.97 8.03
N GLU A 91 3.84 11.21 9.06
CA GLU A 91 4.52 9.92 8.86
C GLU A 91 3.68 8.99 7.99
N GLY A 92 2.37 8.93 8.24
CA GLY A 92 1.43 8.12 7.48
C GLY A 92 1.29 8.59 6.03
N GLN A 93 1.32 9.90 5.78
CA GLN A 93 1.21 10.45 4.43
C GLN A 93 2.42 10.03 3.59
N ILE A 94 3.63 10.09 4.17
CA ILE A 94 4.84 9.60 3.52
C ILE A 94 4.71 8.10 3.23
N HIS A 95 4.29 7.31 4.22
CA HIS A 95 4.07 5.87 4.03
C HIS A 95 3.05 5.58 2.91
N TYR A 96 1.94 6.31 2.90
CA TYR A 96 0.88 6.19 1.90
C TYR A 96 1.39 6.51 0.50
N GLN A 97 2.16 7.60 0.33
CA GLN A 97 2.75 7.97 -0.95
C GLN A 97 3.73 6.91 -1.46
N ILE A 98 4.63 6.42 -0.60
CA ILE A 98 5.56 5.34 -0.95
C ILE A 98 4.79 4.08 -1.37
N LEU A 99 3.69 3.76 -0.69
CA LEU A 99 2.87 2.60 -1.02
C LEU A 99 2.18 2.75 -2.39
N GLN A 100 1.75 3.96 -2.75
CA GLN A 100 1.23 4.25 -4.09
C GLN A 100 2.29 4.07 -5.16
N ASP A 101 3.52 4.54 -4.92
CA ASP A 101 4.62 4.39 -5.87
C ASP A 101 5.00 2.92 -6.07
N ILE A 102 5.03 2.13 -4.99
CA ILE A 102 5.22 0.68 -5.03
C ILE A 102 4.11 0.01 -5.83
N ASN A 103 2.84 0.36 -5.58
CA ASN A 103 1.71 -0.18 -6.32
C ASN A 103 1.84 0.10 -7.82
N LYS A 104 2.09 1.36 -8.19
CA LYS A 104 2.29 1.76 -9.57
C LYS A 104 3.41 0.99 -10.25
N SER A 105 4.58 0.90 -9.61
CA SER A 105 5.72 0.14 -10.14
C SER A 105 5.37 -1.33 -10.38
N MET A 106 4.57 -1.92 -9.49
CA MET A 106 4.18 -3.31 -9.61
C MET A 106 3.13 -3.54 -10.71
N ILE A 107 2.17 -2.63 -10.86
CA ILE A 107 1.21 -2.64 -11.97
C ILE A 107 1.94 -2.54 -13.32
N GLU A 108 2.92 -1.63 -13.43
CA GLU A 108 3.72 -1.47 -14.65
C GLU A 108 4.51 -2.75 -14.97
N ASN A 109 5.14 -3.37 -13.97
CA ASN A 109 5.83 -4.65 -14.15
C ASN A 109 4.91 -5.75 -14.65
N VAL A 110 3.73 -5.92 -14.02
CA VAL A 110 2.75 -6.93 -14.46
C VAL A 110 2.32 -6.67 -15.91
N LYS A 111 2.10 -5.42 -16.28
CA LYS A 111 1.72 -5.04 -17.65
C LYS A 111 2.82 -5.36 -18.67
N ILE A 112 4.10 -5.20 -18.31
CA ILE A 112 5.22 -5.59 -19.17
C ILE A 112 5.19 -7.10 -19.44
N TYR A 113 4.97 -7.91 -18.41
CA TYR A 113 4.84 -9.36 -18.58
C TYR A 113 3.61 -9.73 -19.43
N GLU A 114 2.44 -9.14 -19.17
CA GLU A 114 1.22 -9.39 -19.96
C GLU A 114 1.43 -9.05 -21.44
N ASN A 115 2.07 -7.92 -21.73
CA ASN A 115 2.39 -7.52 -23.11
C ASN A 115 3.35 -8.53 -23.75
N SER A 116 4.43 -8.93 -23.08
CA SER A 116 5.38 -9.91 -23.63
C SER A 116 4.74 -11.26 -23.94
N VAL A 117 3.75 -11.69 -23.14
CA VAL A 117 3.00 -12.93 -23.38
C VAL A 117 2.10 -12.78 -24.61
N ASN A 118 1.48 -11.61 -24.81
CA ASN A 118 0.66 -11.36 -25.98
C ASN A 118 1.52 -11.25 -27.24
N ASP A 119 2.65 -10.55 -27.20
CA ASP A 119 3.60 -10.47 -28.32
C ASP A 119 4.08 -11.89 -28.73
N PHE A 120 4.31 -12.77 -27.76
CA PHE A 120 4.66 -14.17 -28.03
C PHE A 120 3.52 -14.94 -28.70
N LYS A 121 2.26 -14.73 -28.28
CA LYS A 121 1.10 -15.36 -28.93
C LYS A 121 0.96 -14.89 -30.38
N ASP A 122 1.08 -13.59 -30.61
CA ASP A 122 0.98 -13.00 -31.94
C ASP A 122 2.10 -13.52 -32.85
N TYR A 123 3.30 -13.70 -32.30
CA TYR A 123 4.41 -14.35 -33.00
C TYR A 123 4.08 -15.80 -33.41
N VAL A 124 3.55 -16.61 -32.49
CA VAL A 124 3.14 -17.99 -32.79
C VAL A 124 2.03 -18.03 -33.83
N GLU A 125 1.04 -17.13 -33.75
CA GLU A 125 -0.03 -17.01 -34.72
C GLU A 125 0.51 -16.70 -36.13
N MET A 126 1.38 -15.69 -36.23
CA MET A 126 2.04 -15.33 -37.48
C MET A 126 2.87 -16.49 -38.05
N TRP A 127 3.65 -17.19 -37.21
CA TRP A 127 4.43 -18.35 -37.63
C TRP A 127 3.54 -19.48 -38.17
N VAL A 128 2.41 -19.79 -37.50
CA VAL A 128 1.45 -20.79 -37.98
C VAL A 128 0.85 -20.38 -39.34
N HIS A 129 0.56 -19.09 -39.53
CA HIS A 129 0.10 -18.56 -40.81
C HIS A 129 1.16 -18.75 -41.91
N GLU A 130 2.42 -18.41 -41.64
CA GLU A 130 3.52 -18.57 -42.59
C GLU A 130 3.75 -20.03 -42.98
N VAL A 131 3.66 -20.98 -42.04
CA VAL A 131 3.80 -22.42 -42.33
C VAL A 131 2.66 -22.95 -43.21
N LYS A 132 1.44 -22.40 -43.09
CA LYS A 132 0.29 -22.84 -43.90
C LYS A 132 0.37 -22.40 -45.36
N LEU A 133 0.99 -21.26 -45.66
CA LEU A 133 1.12 -20.73 -47.03
C LEU A 133 1.82 -21.70 -48.01
N PRO A 134 3.02 -22.26 -47.72
CA PRO A 134 3.68 -23.20 -48.63
C PRO A 134 2.93 -24.54 -48.74
N ILE A 135 2.23 -24.98 -47.68
CA ILE A 135 1.41 -26.21 -47.76
C ILE A 135 0.25 -26.01 -48.75
N LEU A 136 -0.40 -24.84 -48.71
CA LEU A 136 -1.44 -24.50 -49.68
C LEU A 136 -0.89 -24.41 -51.10
N SER A 137 0.29 -23.78 -51.28
CA SER A 137 0.90 -23.65 -52.61
C SER A 137 1.29 -25.02 -53.18
N LEU A 138 1.89 -25.91 -52.38
CA LEU A 138 2.20 -27.28 -52.76
C LEU A 138 0.93 -28.05 -53.14
N ARG A 139 -0.13 -27.95 -52.33
CA ARG A 139 -1.41 -28.60 -52.62
C ARG A 139 -2.03 -28.12 -53.94
N LEU A 140 -1.95 -26.81 -54.22
CA LEU A 140 -2.41 -26.23 -55.48
C LEU A 140 -1.57 -26.72 -56.67
N MET A 141 -0.24 -26.78 -56.55
CA MET A 141 0.65 -27.31 -57.58
C MET A 141 0.32 -28.78 -57.89
N CYS A 142 0.19 -29.64 -56.88
CA CYS A 142 -0.17 -31.04 -57.06
C CYS A 142 -1.55 -31.20 -57.72
N HIS A 143 -2.53 -30.39 -57.32
CA HIS A 143 -3.87 -30.43 -57.92
C HIS A 143 -3.86 -30.01 -59.39
N ASN A 144 -3.11 -28.96 -59.74
CA ASN A 144 -2.97 -28.49 -61.12
C ASN A 144 -2.28 -29.53 -62.02
N GLU A 145 -1.25 -30.19 -61.53
CA GLU A 145 -0.58 -31.28 -62.26
C GLU A 145 -1.53 -32.49 -62.47
N MET A 146 -2.35 -32.85 -61.47
CA MET A 146 -3.39 -33.87 -61.66
C MET A 146 -4.40 -33.47 -62.74
N ILE A 147 -4.88 -32.22 -62.75
CA ILE A 147 -5.83 -31.75 -63.77
C ILE A 147 -5.21 -31.82 -65.16
N LYS A 148 -3.96 -31.37 -65.33
CA LYS A 148 -3.24 -31.50 -66.61
C LYS A 148 -3.14 -32.93 -67.08
N TRP A 149 -2.83 -33.85 -66.17
CA TRP A 149 -2.70 -35.26 -66.48
C TRP A 149 -4.03 -35.87 -66.95
N ILE A 150 -5.14 -35.58 -66.26
CA ILE A 150 -6.49 -36.00 -66.66
C ILE A 150 -6.89 -35.43 -68.03
N LYS A 151 -6.47 -34.20 -68.36
CA LYS A 151 -6.84 -33.53 -69.60
C LYS A 151 -6.05 -34.00 -70.83
N ASN A 152 -4.90 -34.65 -70.61
CA ASN A 152 -4.03 -35.21 -71.64
C ASN A 152 -4.28 -36.72 -71.87
N MET A 153 -5.31 -37.28 -71.24
CA MET A 153 -5.77 -38.66 -71.38
C MET A 153 -7.07 -38.68 -72.18
#